data_AF-X1QQL7-F1
#
_entry.id   AF-X1QQL7-F1
#
_cell.length_a   1.000
_cell.length_b   1.000
_cell.length_c   1.000
_cell.angle_alpha   90.00
_cell.angle_beta   90.00
_cell.angle_gamma   90.00
#
_symmetry.space_group_name_H-M   'P 1'
#
loop_
_entity.id
_entity.type
_entity.pdbx_description
1 polymer ?
#
loop_
_entity_poly.entity_id
_entity_poly.type
_entity_poly.pdbx_seq_one_letter_code
_entity_poly.pdbx_strand_id
1 'polypeptide(L)'
;VDFLKFQLEEIDKTSLVKGEDKALEEEEMVLKNAEKIIETMEKANFIFYEGGLEQASVRDSLNEVSADLGEIASLDRRIEKIRENLKEVGYQFEDIVNEIVKYKDEIDLDSQKLKEVEGRLNLINSLKSKYGSTIEEILEFRQKIYQELEAIDCSEDKLEKLKEEVNSLEDRISTISRNLNINRIKIAGDLQRMV
;
A
#
# COMPACT_ATOMS: atom_id res chain seq x y z
N VAL A 1 6.04 9.72 24.78
CA VAL A 1 7.08 8.75 24.38
C VAL A 1 6.47 7.63 23.54
N ASP A 2 5.45 6.94 24.04
CA ASP A 2 4.85 5.78 23.34
C ASP A 2 4.31 6.09 21.93
N PHE A 3 3.69 7.25 21.73
CA PHE A 3 3.21 7.66 20.41
C PHE A 3 4.35 7.84 19.40
N LEU A 4 5.47 8.45 19.82
CA LEU A 4 6.66 8.63 18.98
C LEU A 4 7.33 7.28 18.66
N LYS A 5 7.39 6.36 19.63
CA LYS A 5 7.87 4.99 19.41
C LYS A 5 6.99 4.25 18.39
N PHE A 6 5.68 4.38 18.50
CA PHE A 6 4.73 3.81 17.53
C PHE A 6 4.93 4.35 16.12
N GLN A 7 5.07 5.67 15.94
CA GLN A 7 5.32 6.28 14.63
C GLN A 7 6.65 5.84 14.02
N LEU A 8 7.71 5.78 14.82
CA LEU A 8 9.03 5.30 14.38
C LEU A 8 8.96 3.84 13.92
N GLU A 9 8.33 2.97 14.72
CA GLU A 9 8.13 1.57 14.36
C GLU A 9 7.29 1.39 13.09
N GLU A 10 6.23 2.19 12.92
CA GLU A 10 5.38 2.12 11.72
C GLU A 10 6.21 2.42 10.47
N ILE A 11 7.03 3.48 10.50
CA ILE A 11 7.91 3.85 9.38
C ILE A 11 8.98 2.77 9.16
N ASP A 12 9.65 2.30 10.22
CA ASP A 12 10.72 1.31 10.12
C ASP A 12 10.24 -0.03 9.54
N LYS A 13 9.04 -0.49 9.93
CA LYS A 13 8.44 -1.74 9.41
C LYS A 13 8.22 -1.70 7.89
N THR A 14 8.09 -0.52 7.31
CA THR A 14 7.82 -0.38 5.86
C THR A 14 9.08 -0.39 5.01
N SER A 15 10.25 -0.17 5.61
CA SER A 15 11.55 -0.19 4.92
C SER A 15 11.54 0.62 3.62
N LEU A 16 11.14 1.90 3.72
CA LEU A 16 11.04 2.78 2.56
C LEU A 16 12.40 2.99 1.89
N VAL A 17 12.40 2.94 0.56
CA VAL A 17 13.56 3.21 -0.27
C VAL A 17 13.27 4.46 -1.11
N LYS A 18 14.21 5.41 -1.07
CA LYS A 18 14.09 6.67 -1.80
C LYS A 18 13.91 6.41 -3.31
N GLY A 19 12.83 6.95 -3.88
CA GLY A 19 12.50 6.83 -5.30
C GLY A 19 11.90 5.50 -5.73
N GLU A 20 11.59 4.58 -4.81
CA GLU A 20 10.91 3.32 -5.16
C GLU A 20 9.50 3.56 -5.71
N ASP A 21 8.81 4.60 -5.23
CA ASP A 21 7.46 4.97 -5.65
C ASP A 21 7.39 5.26 -7.13
N LYS A 22 8.36 6.00 -7.67
CA LYS A 22 8.42 6.33 -9.10
C LYS A 22 8.60 5.09 -9.98
N ALA A 23 9.49 4.19 -9.57
CA ALA A 23 9.73 2.95 -10.30
C ALA A 23 8.47 2.05 -10.28
N LEU A 24 7.79 2.00 -9.13
CA LEU A 24 6.53 1.26 -8.99
C LEU A 24 5.39 1.89 -9.77
N GLU A 25 5.28 3.22 -9.84
CA GLU A 25 4.27 3.93 -10.65
C GLU A 25 4.45 3.64 -12.16
N GLU A 26 5.70 3.63 -12.65
CA GLU A 26 6.01 3.26 -14.04
C GLU A 26 5.61 1.79 -14.32
N GLU A 27 5.92 0.90 -13.40
CA GLU A 27 5.58 -0.52 -13.50
C GLU A 27 4.07 -0.76 -13.43
N GLU A 28 3.37 -0.11 -12.50
CA GLU A 28 1.91 -0.14 -12.36
C GLU A 28 1.24 0.30 -13.66
N MET A 29 1.73 1.37 -14.28
CA MET A 29 1.17 1.88 -15.53
C MET A 29 1.24 0.84 -16.64
N VAL A 30 2.37 0.15 -16.79
CA VAL A 30 2.54 -0.91 -17.81
C VAL A 30 1.57 -2.06 -17.55
N LEU A 31 1.49 -2.53 -16.31
CA LEU A 31 0.63 -3.65 -15.91
C LEU A 31 -0.86 -3.31 -16.05
N LYS A 32 -1.29 -2.11 -15.66
CA LYS A 32 -2.68 -1.64 -15.84
C LYS A 32 -3.08 -1.50 -17.29
N ASN A 33 -2.15 -1.08 -18.14
CA ASN A 33 -2.41 -1.02 -19.58
C ASN A 33 -2.63 -2.42 -20.14
N ALA A 34 -1.80 -3.40 -19.74
CA ALA A 34 -1.97 -4.80 -20.15
C ALA A 34 -3.32 -5.38 -19.67
N GLU A 35 -3.67 -5.18 -18.39
CA GLU A 35 -4.96 -5.58 -17.82
C GLU A 35 -6.13 -4.99 -18.60
N LYS A 36 -6.13 -3.68 -18.83
CA LYS A 36 -7.19 -3.01 -19.58
C LYS A 36 -7.34 -3.53 -21.00
N ILE A 37 -6.23 -3.84 -21.68
CA ILE A 37 -6.29 -4.42 -23.02
C ILE A 37 -6.95 -5.81 -22.95
N ILE A 38 -6.49 -6.67 -22.04
CA ILE A 38 -7.03 -8.02 -21.86
C ILE A 38 -8.53 -7.98 -21.55
N GLU A 39 -8.96 -7.17 -20.59
CA GLU A 39 -10.39 -6.99 -20.24
C GLU A 39 -11.22 -6.53 -21.44
N THR A 40 -10.67 -5.61 -22.25
CA THR A 40 -11.35 -5.11 -23.45
C THR A 40 -11.50 -6.21 -24.49
N MET A 41 -10.47 -7.02 -24.70
CA MET A 41 -10.51 -8.14 -25.66
C MET A 41 -11.46 -9.26 -25.18
N GLU A 42 -11.49 -9.55 -23.88
CA GLU A 42 -12.45 -10.49 -23.29
C GLU A 42 -13.89 -10.01 -23.48
N LYS A 43 -14.15 -8.74 -23.21
CA LYS A 43 -15.45 -8.13 -23.44
C LYS A 43 -15.86 -8.20 -24.91
N ALA A 44 -14.92 -7.95 -25.82
CA ALA A 44 -15.18 -8.07 -27.26
C ALA A 44 -15.55 -9.52 -27.62
N ASN A 45 -14.77 -10.50 -27.14
CA ASN A 45 -15.04 -11.92 -27.38
C ASN A 45 -16.42 -12.35 -26.84
N PHE A 46 -16.78 -11.89 -25.63
CA PHE A 46 -18.10 -12.12 -25.06
C PHE A 46 -19.22 -11.59 -25.96
N ILE A 47 -19.13 -10.34 -26.42
CA ILE A 47 -20.13 -9.73 -27.33
C ILE A 47 -20.20 -10.47 -28.67
N PHE A 48 -19.07 -10.92 -29.18
CA PHE A 48 -18.97 -11.54 -30.50
C PHE A 48 -19.44 -12.99 -30.54
N TYR A 49 -19.14 -13.80 -29.52
CA TYR A 49 -19.39 -15.25 -29.53
C TYR A 49 -20.34 -15.77 -28.45
N GLU A 50 -20.34 -15.19 -27.26
CA GLU A 50 -21.09 -15.75 -26.13
C GLU A 50 -22.48 -15.12 -26.01
N GLY A 51 -22.55 -13.78 -26.07
CA GLY A 51 -23.76 -13.05 -25.78
C GLY A 51 -24.20 -13.19 -24.31
N GLY A 52 -25.27 -12.50 -23.95
CA GLY A 52 -25.89 -12.57 -22.63
C GLY A 52 -27.28 -13.22 -22.68
N LEU A 53 -27.88 -13.44 -21.51
CA LEU A 53 -29.24 -14.00 -21.38
C LEU A 53 -30.30 -13.21 -22.16
N GLU A 54 -30.13 -11.90 -22.29
CA GLU A 54 -31.08 -11.00 -22.97
C GLU A 54 -30.56 -10.48 -24.32
N GLN A 55 -29.34 -10.87 -24.73
CA GLN A 55 -28.70 -10.31 -25.92
C GLN A 55 -27.89 -11.38 -26.64
N ALA A 56 -28.36 -11.75 -27.83
CA ALA A 56 -27.64 -12.70 -28.69
C ALA A 56 -26.25 -12.17 -29.05
N SER A 57 -25.31 -13.08 -29.27
CA SER A 57 -24.00 -12.72 -29.78
C SER A 57 -24.11 -12.16 -31.20
N VAL A 58 -23.14 -11.33 -31.61
CA VAL A 58 -23.09 -10.81 -32.99
C VAL A 58 -23.06 -11.96 -34.00
N ARG A 59 -22.32 -13.04 -33.70
CA ARG A 59 -22.27 -14.24 -34.53
C ARG A 59 -23.63 -14.90 -34.69
N ASP A 60 -24.36 -15.10 -33.59
CA ASP A 60 -25.68 -15.74 -33.65
C ASP A 60 -26.67 -14.89 -34.45
N SER A 61 -26.66 -13.57 -34.25
CA SER A 61 -27.49 -12.64 -35.03
C SER A 61 -27.16 -12.67 -36.52
N LEU A 62 -25.87 -12.75 -36.90
CA LEU A 62 -25.46 -12.89 -38.30
C LEU A 62 -25.95 -14.21 -38.91
N ASN A 63 -25.86 -15.30 -38.15
CA ASN A 63 -26.33 -16.62 -38.59
C ASN A 63 -27.85 -16.66 -38.75
N GLU A 64 -28.60 -16.08 -37.80
CA GLU A 64 -30.06 -15.97 -37.85
C GLU A 64 -30.51 -15.20 -39.09
N VAL A 65 -29.98 -13.99 -39.30
CA VAL A 65 -30.32 -13.20 -40.50
C VAL A 65 -29.92 -13.92 -41.78
N SER A 66 -28.78 -14.62 -41.80
CA SER A 66 -28.37 -15.41 -42.98
C SER A 66 -29.32 -16.59 -43.26
N ALA A 67 -29.94 -17.17 -42.23
CA ALA A 67 -30.94 -18.23 -42.38
C ALA A 67 -32.24 -17.65 -42.96
N ASP A 68 -32.74 -16.54 -42.38
CA ASP A 68 -33.96 -15.86 -42.83
C ASP A 68 -33.85 -15.38 -44.29
N LEU A 69 -32.71 -14.81 -44.69
CA LEU A 69 -32.47 -14.43 -46.08
C LEU A 69 -32.45 -15.65 -47.02
N GLY A 70 -32.02 -16.82 -46.53
CA GLY A 70 -32.09 -18.07 -47.27
C GLY A 70 -33.53 -18.54 -47.51
N GLU A 71 -34.40 -18.38 -46.52
CA GLU A 71 -35.83 -18.67 -46.68
C GLU A 71 -36.47 -17.72 -47.70
N ILE A 72 -36.17 -16.41 -47.63
CA ILE A 72 -36.70 -15.41 -48.55
C ILE A 72 -36.17 -15.60 -49.97
N ALA A 73 -34.92 -16.04 -50.15
CA ALA A 73 -34.34 -16.26 -51.48
C ALA A 73 -35.08 -17.34 -52.29
N SER A 74 -35.80 -18.26 -51.60
CA SER A 74 -36.71 -19.22 -52.25
C SER A 74 -37.93 -18.54 -52.90
N LEU A 75 -38.32 -17.36 -52.40
CA LEU A 75 -39.44 -16.54 -52.87
C LEU A 75 -38.99 -15.46 -53.86
N ASP A 76 -37.86 -14.79 -53.60
CA ASP A 76 -37.28 -13.75 -54.45
C ASP A 76 -35.75 -13.92 -54.57
N ARG A 77 -35.32 -14.43 -55.73
CA ARG A 77 -33.91 -14.68 -56.03
C ARG A 77 -33.02 -13.43 -56.01
N ARG A 78 -33.58 -12.21 -56.06
CA ARG A 78 -32.80 -10.98 -55.94
C ARG A 78 -32.09 -10.84 -54.58
N ILE A 79 -32.60 -11.53 -53.56
CA ILE A 79 -32.04 -11.54 -52.21
C ILE A 79 -30.79 -12.42 -52.09
N GLU A 80 -30.56 -13.38 -52.99
CA GLU A 80 -29.41 -14.30 -52.90
C GLU A 80 -28.07 -13.53 -52.85
N LYS A 81 -27.95 -12.46 -53.63
CA LYS A 81 -26.75 -11.61 -53.61
C LYS A 81 -26.52 -10.93 -52.24
N ILE A 82 -27.60 -10.53 -51.57
CA ILE A 82 -27.50 -9.91 -50.23
C ILE A 82 -27.05 -10.97 -49.21
N ARG A 83 -27.59 -12.19 -49.32
CA ARG A 83 -27.21 -13.33 -48.48
C ARG A 83 -25.75 -13.74 -48.68
N GLU A 84 -25.28 -13.83 -49.92
CA GLU A 84 -23.87 -14.13 -50.22
C GLU A 84 -22.94 -13.07 -49.62
N ASN A 85 -23.26 -11.78 -49.80
CA ASN A 85 -22.50 -10.69 -49.19
C ASN A 85 -22.48 -10.79 -47.65
N LEU A 86 -23.61 -11.10 -47.01
CA LEU A 86 -23.67 -11.25 -45.55
C LEU A 86 -22.78 -12.41 -45.07
N LYS A 87 -22.73 -13.49 -45.84
CA LYS A 87 -21.88 -14.65 -45.55
C LYS A 87 -20.38 -14.31 -45.69
N GLU A 88 -20.00 -13.52 -46.69
CA GLU A 88 -18.64 -13.01 -46.84
C GLU A 88 -18.24 -12.12 -45.65
N VAL A 89 -19.14 -11.22 -45.20
CA VAL A 89 -18.94 -10.42 -43.98
C VAL A 89 -18.80 -11.32 -42.75
N GLY A 90 -19.57 -12.40 -42.66
CA GLY A 90 -19.44 -13.40 -41.60
C GLY A 90 -18.05 -14.03 -41.54
N TYR A 91 -17.45 -14.39 -42.68
CA TYR A 91 -16.08 -14.90 -42.72
C TYR A 91 -15.05 -13.86 -42.29
N GLN A 92 -15.16 -12.63 -42.79
CA GLN A 92 -14.28 -11.52 -42.38
C GLN A 92 -14.40 -11.23 -40.88
N PHE A 93 -15.61 -11.31 -40.34
CA PHE A 93 -15.87 -11.17 -38.92
C PHE A 93 -15.14 -12.24 -38.11
N GLU A 94 -15.26 -13.52 -38.47
CA GLU A 94 -14.57 -14.61 -37.77
C GLU A 94 -13.03 -14.43 -37.78
N ASP A 95 -12.47 -13.96 -38.90
CA ASP A 95 -11.04 -13.64 -39.00
C ASP A 95 -10.64 -12.54 -38.01
N ILE A 96 -11.42 -11.45 -37.93
CA ILE A 96 -11.17 -10.35 -36.97
C ILE A 96 -11.23 -10.85 -35.53
N VAL A 97 -12.22 -11.68 -35.18
CA VAL A 97 -12.30 -12.17 -33.80
C VAL A 97 -11.13 -13.11 -33.47
N ASN A 98 -10.69 -13.93 -34.43
CA ASN A 98 -9.50 -14.76 -34.25
C ASN A 98 -8.24 -13.92 -34.04
N GLU A 99 -8.10 -12.78 -34.73
CA GLU A 99 -7.00 -11.84 -34.50
C GLU A 99 -7.07 -11.22 -33.09
N ILE A 100 -8.26 -10.86 -32.61
CA ILE A 100 -8.47 -10.33 -31.26
C ILE A 100 -8.04 -11.34 -30.19
N VAL A 101 -8.45 -12.60 -30.34
CA VAL A 101 -8.08 -13.67 -29.40
C VAL A 101 -6.58 -13.89 -29.40
N LYS A 102 -5.95 -13.99 -30.57
CA LYS A 102 -4.49 -14.16 -30.68
C LYS A 102 -3.74 -12.99 -30.05
N TYR A 103 -4.15 -11.76 -30.35
CA TYR A 103 -3.52 -10.57 -29.80
C TYR A 103 -3.66 -10.50 -28.27
N LYS A 104 -4.80 -10.92 -27.72
CA LYS A 104 -4.99 -11.05 -26.27
C LYS A 104 -3.98 -12.06 -25.68
N ASP A 105 -3.82 -13.22 -26.30
CA ASP A 105 -2.93 -14.28 -25.82
C ASP A 105 -1.43 -13.91 -25.90
N GLU A 106 -1.06 -12.91 -26.71
CA GLU A 106 0.30 -12.37 -26.78
C GLU A 106 0.64 -11.42 -25.61
N ILE A 107 -0.37 -10.93 -24.87
CA ILE A 107 -0.15 -9.98 -23.77
C ILE A 107 0.16 -10.74 -22.50
N ASP A 108 1.38 -10.56 -22.01
CA ASP A 108 1.80 -11.06 -20.71
C ASP A 108 1.33 -10.11 -19.60
N LEU A 109 0.40 -10.58 -18.78
CA LEU A 109 -0.06 -9.90 -17.57
C LEU A 109 0.19 -10.78 -16.36
N ASP A 110 1.11 -10.32 -15.50
CA ASP A 110 1.25 -10.86 -14.16
C ASP A 110 0.29 -10.13 -13.19
N SER A 111 -0.92 -10.66 -13.05
CA SER A 111 -1.94 -10.10 -12.16
C SER A 111 -1.54 -10.15 -10.69
N GLN A 112 -0.67 -11.08 -10.28
CA GLN A 112 -0.18 -11.13 -8.91
C GLN A 112 0.78 -9.97 -8.67
N LYS A 113 1.70 -9.74 -9.60
CA LYS A 113 2.64 -8.63 -9.56
C LYS A 113 1.93 -7.27 -9.57
N LEU A 114 0.87 -7.10 -10.37
CA LEU A 114 0.07 -5.87 -10.35
C LEU A 114 -0.49 -5.59 -8.94
N LYS A 115 -1.05 -6.60 -8.27
CA LYS A 115 -1.56 -6.46 -6.89
C LYS A 115 -0.46 -6.15 -5.88
N GLU A 116 0.73 -6.73 -6.04
CA GLU A 116 1.88 -6.46 -5.18
C GLU A 116 2.35 -5.00 -5.33
N VAL A 117 2.45 -4.52 -6.58
CA VAL A 117 2.82 -3.13 -6.90
C VAL A 117 1.79 -2.15 -6.35
N GLU A 118 0.50 -2.37 -6.62
CA GLU A 118 -0.58 -1.54 -6.07
C GLU A 118 -0.59 -1.55 -4.54
N GLY A 119 -0.39 -2.72 -3.92
CA GLY A 119 -0.28 -2.86 -2.47
C GLY A 119 0.88 -2.05 -1.89
N ARG A 120 2.05 -2.10 -2.53
CA ARG A 120 3.23 -1.33 -2.11
C ARG A 120 3.01 0.18 -2.29
N LEU A 121 2.45 0.61 -3.41
CA LEU A 121 2.11 2.02 -3.65
C LEU A 121 1.07 2.54 -2.65
N ASN A 122 0.04 1.74 -2.34
CA ASN A 122 -0.97 2.09 -1.34
C ASN A 122 -0.36 2.26 0.06
N LEU A 123 0.58 1.39 0.44
CA LEU A 123 1.32 1.52 1.69
C LEU A 123 2.14 2.82 1.72
N ILE A 124 2.89 3.10 0.66
CA ILE A 124 3.70 4.33 0.54
C ILE A 124 2.81 5.56 0.61
N ASN A 125 1.69 5.60 -0.12
CA ASN A 125 0.77 6.73 -0.16
C ASN A 125 0.09 6.94 1.21
N SER A 126 -0.21 5.86 1.93
CA SER A 126 -0.72 5.93 3.31
C SER A 126 0.29 6.58 4.25
N LEU A 127 1.58 6.24 4.17
CA LEU A 127 2.62 6.89 4.95
C LEU A 127 2.82 8.35 4.53
N LYS A 128 2.76 8.64 3.21
CA LYS A 128 2.85 10.01 2.72
C LYS A 128 1.77 10.90 3.34
N SER A 129 0.53 10.41 3.37
CA SER A 129 -0.58 11.15 3.99
C SER A 129 -0.40 11.43 5.49
N LYS A 130 0.38 10.60 6.20
CA LYS A 130 0.59 10.73 7.65
C LYS A 130 1.84 11.54 8.01
N TYR A 131 2.91 11.41 7.24
CA TYR A 131 4.26 11.78 7.67
C TYR A 131 5.00 12.72 6.72
N GLY A 132 4.52 12.92 5.49
CA GLY A 132 5.16 13.84 4.54
C GLY A 132 4.72 13.61 3.08
N SER A 133 4.78 14.63 2.24
CA SER A 133 4.32 14.53 0.84
C SER A 133 5.21 13.64 -0.04
N THR A 134 6.44 13.35 0.42
CA THR A 134 7.46 12.58 -0.30
C THR A 134 8.11 11.54 0.61
N ILE A 135 8.72 10.49 0.04
CA ILE A 135 9.45 9.48 0.82
C ILE A 135 10.58 10.15 1.62
N GLU A 136 11.22 11.16 1.04
CA GLU A 136 12.26 11.96 1.66
C GLU A 136 11.75 12.67 2.92
N GLU A 137 10.60 13.35 2.84
CA GLU A 137 9.99 13.99 4.00
C GLU A 137 9.65 12.98 5.12
N ILE A 138 9.18 11.78 4.76
CA ILE A 138 8.91 10.71 5.73
C ILE A 138 10.19 10.26 6.43
N LEU A 139 11.28 10.09 5.66
CA LEU A 139 12.59 9.68 6.21
C LEU A 139 13.23 10.77 7.08
N GLU A 140 13.04 12.04 6.71
CA GLU A 140 13.44 13.19 7.54
C GLU A 140 12.63 13.24 8.84
N PHE A 141 11.31 13.03 8.76
CA PHE A 141 10.43 12.97 9.91
C PHE A 141 10.82 11.82 10.86
N ARG A 142 11.10 10.64 10.30
CA ARG A 142 11.63 9.48 11.04
C ARG A 142 12.91 9.83 11.79
N GLN A 143 13.88 10.47 11.12
CA GLN A 143 15.15 10.87 11.72
C GLN A 143 14.96 11.87 12.87
N LYS A 144 14.01 12.80 12.71
CA LYS A 144 13.66 13.78 13.75
C LYS A 144 13.08 13.09 14.99
N ILE A 145 12.11 12.20 14.81
CA ILE A 145 11.51 11.43 15.91
C ILE A 145 12.57 10.60 16.64
N TYR A 146 13.46 9.96 15.88
CA TYR A 146 14.54 9.17 16.46
C TYR A 146 15.42 10.01 17.40
N GLN A 147 15.84 11.21 16.97
CA GLN A 147 16.62 12.13 17.80
C GLN A 147 15.86 12.64 19.02
N GLU A 148 14.56 12.91 18.88
CA GLU A 148 13.72 13.31 20.02
C GLU A 148 13.58 12.18 21.06
N LEU A 149 13.41 10.93 20.62
CA LEU A 149 13.37 9.77 21.51
C LEU A 149 14.70 9.55 22.24
N GLU A 150 15.82 9.63 21.52
CA GLU A 150 17.16 9.49 22.09
C GLU A 150 17.44 10.56 23.16
N ALA A 151 17.02 11.80 22.91
CA ALA A 151 17.15 12.89 23.87
C ALA A 151 16.30 12.68 25.14
N ILE A 152 15.11 12.09 25.01
CA ILE A 152 14.24 11.75 26.14
C ILE A 152 14.87 10.63 26.97
N ASP A 153 15.32 9.54 26.33
CA ASP A 153 15.94 8.41 27.02
C ASP A 153 17.19 8.87 27.80
N CYS A 154 18.04 9.71 27.19
CA CYS A 154 19.20 10.31 27.88
C CYS A 154 18.81 11.19 29.09
N SER A 155 17.67 11.87 29.01
CA SER A 155 17.17 12.72 30.09
C SER A 155 16.63 11.90 31.26
N GLU A 156 15.97 10.77 30.99
CA GLU A 156 15.52 9.81 32.00
C GLU A 156 16.71 9.17 32.73
N ASP A 157 17.75 8.75 32.01
CA ASP A 157 19.00 8.23 32.60
C ASP A 157 19.68 9.25 33.53
N LYS A 158 19.68 10.52 33.13
CA LYS A 158 20.25 11.61 33.94
C LYS A 158 19.42 11.89 35.19
N LEU A 159 18.09 11.81 35.08
CA LEU A 159 17.17 11.98 36.20
C LEU A 159 17.37 10.87 37.24
N GLU A 160 17.53 9.62 36.80
CA GLU A 160 17.76 8.47 37.67
C GLU A 160 19.06 8.65 38.49
N LYS A 161 20.16 9.02 37.83
CA LYS A 161 21.45 9.30 38.51
C LYS A 161 21.35 10.43 39.52
N LEU A 162 20.63 11.51 39.20
CA LEU A 162 20.42 12.62 40.14
C LEU A 162 19.60 12.19 41.36
N LYS A 163 18.59 11.31 41.20
CA LYS A 163 17.84 10.74 42.33
C LYS A 163 18.74 9.89 43.23
N GLU A 164 19.60 9.06 42.66
CA GLU A 164 20.58 8.28 43.43
C GLU A 164 21.53 9.19 44.23
N GLU A 165 22.01 10.27 43.61
CA GLU A 165 22.88 11.24 44.28
C GLU A 165 22.15 11.97 45.42
N VAL A 166 20.90 12.39 45.21
CA VAL A 166 20.07 13.01 46.26
C VAL A 166 19.90 12.05 47.44
N ASN A 167 19.52 10.79 47.19
CA ASN A 167 19.38 9.78 48.25
C ASN A 167 20.68 9.58 49.03
N SER A 168 21.82 9.51 48.33
CA SER A 168 23.14 9.39 48.96
C SER A 168 23.49 10.61 49.83
N LEU A 169 23.18 11.81 49.37
CA LEU A 169 23.41 13.04 50.13
C LEU A 169 22.50 13.14 51.35
N GLU A 170 21.24 12.71 51.25
CA GLU A 170 20.30 12.63 52.37
C GLU A 170 20.80 11.67 53.47
N ASP A 171 21.28 10.48 53.09
CA ASP A 171 21.88 9.52 54.02
C ASP A 171 23.12 10.09 54.74
N ARG A 172 23.96 10.83 54.01
CA ARG A 172 25.12 11.52 54.59
C ARG A 172 24.70 12.61 55.56
N ILE A 173 23.73 13.45 55.21
CA ILE A 173 23.19 14.50 56.08
C ILE A 173 22.60 13.89 57.36
N SER A 174 21.82 12.81 57.23
CA SER A 174 21.25 12.08 58.37
C SER A 174 22.33 11.57 59.33
N THR A 175 23.39 10.96 58.78
CA THR A 175 24.55 10.47 59.55
C THR A 175 25.28 11.60 60.28
N ILE A 176 25.60 12.69 59.58
CA ILE A 176 26.27 13.85 60.18
C ILE A 176 25.39 14.49 61.26
N SER A 177 24.10 14.65 61.00
CA SER A 177 23.15 15.23 61.95
C SER A 177 23.04 14.38 63.22
N ARG A 178 23.01 13.05 63.07
CA ARG A 178 23.02 12.11 64.21
C ARG A 178 24.30 12.23 65.03
N ASN A 179 25.46 12.28 64.38
CA ASN A 179 26.75 12.45 65.05
C ASN A 179 26.85 13.80 65.77
N LEU A 180 26.39 14.88 65.14
CA LEU A 180 26.32 16.20 65.76
C LEU A 180 25.42 16.20 67.00
N ASN A 181 24.25 15.55 66.91
CA ASN A 181 23.33 15.43 68.04
C ASN A 181 23.95 14.64 69.20
N ILE A 182 24.62 13.51 68.91
CA ILE A 182 25.35 12.71 69.93
C ILE A 182 26.42 13.58 70.62
N ASN A 183 27.21 14.32 69.84
CA ASN A 183 28.24 15.19 70.40
C ASN A 183 27.64 16.34 71.23
N ARG A 184 26.54 16.94 70.79
CA ARG A 184 25.81 17.98 71.55
C ARG A 184 25.30 17.45 72.89
N ILE A 185 24.69 16.25 72.91
CA ILE A 185 24.20 15.62 74.14
C ILE A 185 25.37 15.34 75.10
N LYS A 186 26.49 14.83 74.59
CA LYS A 186 27.68 14.55 75.41
C LYS A 186 28.23 15.83 76.05
N ILE A 187 28.45 16.88 75.26
CA ILE A 187 28.96 18.17 75.75
C ILE A 187 27.99 18.79 76.76
N ALA A 188 26.67 18.73 76.51
CA ALA A 188 25.67 19.24 77.45
C ALA A 188 25.72 18.51 78.80
N GLY A 189 25.89 17.18 78.80
CA GLY A 189 26.07 16.38 80.01
C GLY A 189 27.35 16.71 80.77
N ASP A 190 28.46 16.93 80.06
CA ASP A 190 29.73 17.35 80.67
C ASP A 190 29.60 18.75 81.31
N LEU A 191 28.94 19.71 80.64
CA LEU A 191 28.68 21.05 81.17
C LEU A 191 27.82 21.01 82.44
N GLN A 192 26.77 20.18 82.45
CA GLN A 192 25.85 20.07 83.59
C GLN A 192 26.53 19.53 84.85
N ARG A 193 27.63 18.77 84.72
CA ARG A 193 28.44 18.29 85.86
C ARG A 193 29.47 19.30 86.35
N MET A 194 29.76 20.35 85.57
CA MET A 194 30.71 21.40 85.92
C MET A 194 30.07 22.59 86.65
N VAL A 195 28.73 22.62 86.74
CA VAL A 195 27.92 23.59 87.50
C VAL A 195 27.43 22.92 88.78
#